data_AF-A0A7K0WNH6-F1
#
_entry.id   AF-A0A7K0WNH6-F1
#
_cell.length_a   1.000
_cell.length_b   1.000
_cell.length_c   1.000
_cell.angle_alpha   90.00
_cell.angle_beta   90.00
_cell.angle_gamma   90.00
#
_symmetry.space_group_name_H-M   'P 1'
#
loop_
_entity.id
_entity.type
_entity.pdbx_description
1 polymer ?
#
loop_
_entity_poly.entity_id
_entity_poly.type
_entity_poly.pdbx_seq_one_letter_code
_entity_poly.pdbx_strand_id
1 'polypeptide(L)'
;MSAAAEMAGFIDASPTQFHAAHNAAQRLADAGFQLFDPSEAAQGEAPQDPGARFVVRDGALIAWVDGETPLGALRFIGAHTDSPNLRIRPRPDTGAAGFQQLGIEVYGGALLNSWLDRDLGIAGRVALRGQDYAQSKSAARAVEHRLFRSEGPQVRVPQLAIHLDRDLAERGLILNKQTQMTPIWALGSPNEGEFRSWLGKELNCDPREILSWDLACFDVQPAAVLGRKDELLASARLDNLCSSFGAVEALIAAKWAGHGPSAIVLYDHEEIGSTSATGADSTWFSQVLEQRAAALGASRSAFLASLAGSLMLSADMAHATHPNYTERHEPNHWVHLGRGPVIKHNVN
;
A
#
# COMPACT_ATOMS: atom_id res chain seq x y z
N MET A 1 0.35 23.57 2.31
CA MET A 1 -0.86 23.41 1.46
C MET A 1 -2.04 23.14 2.40
N SER A 2 -3.26 22.84 1.94
CA SER A 2 -4.26 22.28 2.87
C SER A 2 -3.89 20.82 3.18
N ALA A 3 -4.26 20.29 4.35
CA ALA A 3 -4.00 18.88 4.70
C ALA A 3 -4.61 17.91 3.66
N ALA A 4 -5.77 18.25 3.11
CA ALA A 4 -6.42 17.47 2.04
C ALA A 4 -5.58 17.44 0.75
N ALA A 5 -4.97 18.56 0.36
CA ALA A 5 -4.12 18.61 -0.83
C ALA A 5 -2.80 17.83 -0.63
N GLU A 6 -2.24 17.87 0.57
CA GLU A 6 -1.02 17.10 0.90
C GLU A 6 -1.30 15.59 0.92
N MET A 7 -2.46 15.18 1.45
CA MET A 7 -2.94 13.79 1.41
C MET A 7 -3.21 13.34 -0.03
N ALA A 8 -3.88 14.17 -0.84
CA ALA A 8 -4.11 13.89 -2.26
C ALA A 8 -2.79 13.66 -3.00
N GLY A 9 -1.80 14.54 -2.79
CA GLY A 9 -0.47 14.39 -3.38
C GLY A 9 0.24 13.11 -2.92
N PHE A 10 0.11 12.71 -1.66
CA PHE A 10 0.66 11.44 -1.17
C PHE A 10 0.00 10.23 -1.86
N ILE A 11 -1.33 10.24 -2.02
CA ILE A 11 -2.06 9.15 -2.64
C ILE A 11 -1.76 9.05 -4.14
N ASP A 12 -1.70 10.18 -4.85
CA ASP A 12 -1.38 10.24 -6.28
C ASP A 12 0.06 9.79 -6.58
N ALA A 13 0.99 10.04 -5.65
CA ALA A 13 2.36 9.55 -5.72
C ALA A 13 2.48 8.05 -5.36
N SER A 14 1.43 7.44 -4.80
CA SER A 14 1.45 6.09 -4.23
C SER A 14 0.47 5.15 -4.97
N PRO A 15 0.72 4.79 -6.25
CA PRO A 15 -0.17 3.93 -7.01
C PRO A 15 -0.23 2.47 -6.52
N THR A 16 0.77 2.03 -5.74
CA THR A 16 0.83 0.70 -5.12
C THR A 16 1.38 0.78 -3.70
N GLN A 17 1.26 -0.31 -2.93
CA GLN A 17 1.79 -0.44 -1.58
C GLN A 17 3.32 -0.18 -1.50
N PHE A 18 4.08 -0.60 -2.53
CA PHE A 18 5.53 -0.35 -2.59
C PHE A 18 5.85 1.14 -2.68
N HIS A 19 5.05 1.89 -3.46
CA HIS A 19 5.20 3.34 -3.56
C HIS A 19 4.73 4.03 -2.28
N ALA A 20 3.64 3.55 -1.67
CA ALA A 20 3.15 4.08 -0.40
C ALA A 20 4.20 3.97 0.72
N ALA A 21 4.82 2.79 0.89
CA ALA A 21 5.89 2.59 1.87
C ALA A 21 7.13 3.43 1.56
N HIS A 22 7.54 3.50 0.29
CA HIS A 22 8.67 4.32 -0.13
C HIS A 22 8.44 5.82 0.12
N ASN A 23 7.27 6.34 -0.25
CA ASN A 23 6.92 7.74 -0.06
C ASN A 23 6.76 8.10 1.42
N ALA A 24 6.21 7.18 2.24
CA ALA A 24 6.14 7.34 3.69
C ALA A 24 7.54 7.38 4.32
N ALA A 25 8.44 6.49 3.88
CA ALA A 25 9.83 6.49 4.31
C ALA A 25 10.57 7.78 3.92
N GLN A 26 10.36 8.28 2.69
CA GLN A 26 10.94 9.54 2.24
C GLN A 26 10.47 10.71 3.11
N ARG A 27 9.16 10.80 3.40
CA ARG A 27 8.62 11.84 4.30
C ARG A 27 9.23 11.77 5.70
N LEU A 28 9.39 10.57 6.25
CA LEU A 28 10.05 10.37 7.55
C LEU A 28 11.53 10.79 7.50
N ALA A 29 12.26 10.42 6.44
CA ALA A 29 13.65 10.80 6.24
C ALA A 29 13.82 12.32 6.11
N ASP A 30 12.94 12.99 5.35
CA ASP A 30 12.91 14.45 5.22
C ASP A 30 12.61 15.14 6.56
N ALA A 31 11.84 14.49 7.43
CA ALA A 31 11.61 14.91 8.82
C ALA A 31 12.75 14.52 9.79
N GLY A 32 13.85 13.97 9.28
CA GLY A 32 15.06 13.60 10.03
C GLY A 32 14.91 12.33 10.86
N PHE A 33 14.08 11.38 10.44
CA PHE A 33 14.14 10.01 10.94
C PHE A 33 15.27 9.25 10.24
N GLN A 34 15.92 8.33 10.94
CA GLN A 34 17.01 7.53 10.40
C GLN A 34 16.54 6.12 9.99
N LEU A 35 17.06 5.61 8.89
CA LEU A 35 16.83 4.21 8.51
C LEU A 35 17.43 3.29 9.59
N PHE A 36 16.64 2.32 10.03
CA PHE A 36 17.06 1.26 10.92
C PHE A 36 17.22 -0.02 10.12
N ASP A 37 18.41 -0.63 10.17
CA ASP A 37 18.68 -1.94 9.61
C ASP A 37 18.61 -3.02 10.71
N PRO A 38 17.60 -3.90 10.70
CA PRO A 38 17.51 -5.01 11.66
C PRO A 38 18.73 -5.94 11.65
N SER A 39 19.50 -5.99 10.57
CA SER A 39 20.70 -6.83 10.46
C SER A 39 21.90 -6.25 11.19
N GLU A 40 22.02 -4.93 11.29
CA GLU A 40 23.02 -4.25 12.13
C GLU A 40 22.70 -4.44 13.62
N ALA A 41 21.40 -4.43 13.98
CA ALA A 41 20.96 -4.70 15.34
C ALA A 41 21.36 -6.10 15.82
N ALA A 42 21.27 -7.11 14.96
CA ALA A 42 21.71 -8.47 15.26
C ALA A 42 23.24 -8.58 15.50
N GLN A 43 24.02 -7.63 14.99
CA GLN A 43 25.48 -7.58 15.15
C GLN A 43 25.93 -6.68 16.32
N GLY A 44 24.99 -6.06 17.03
CA GLY A 44 25.29 -5.10 18.09
C GLY A 44 25.76 -3.73 17.57
N GLU A 45 25.55 -3.46 16.28
CA GLU A 45 26.00 -2.24 15.60
C GLU A 45 24.87 -1.20 15.46
N ALA A 46 23.63 -1.57 15.78
CA ALA A 46 22.52 -0.62 15.76
C ALA A 46 22.76 0.54 16.75
N PRO A 47 22.33 1.76 16.40
CA PRO A 47 22.40 2.92 17.28
C PRO A 47 21.75 2.62 18.64
N GLN A 48 22.54 2.80 19.71
CA GLN A 48 22.14 2.51 21.10
C GLN A 48 21.51 3.73 21.80
N ASP A 49 21.48 4.87 21.11
CA ASP A 49 20.92 6.12 21.61
C ASP A 49 19.43 6.27 21.26
N PRO A 50 18.63 6.93 22.12
CA PRO A 50 17.25 7.28 21.79
C PRO A 50 17.17 8.17 20.54
N GLY A 51 16.21 7.91 19.66
CA GLY A 51 16.05 8.67 18.42
C GLY A 51 14.72 8.46 17.71
N ALA A 52 14.68 8.90 16.46
CA ALA A 52 13.56 8.76 15.55
C ALA A 52 14.00 7.90 14.36
N ARG A 53 13.37 6.74 14.16
CA ARG A 53 13.84 5.72 13.20
C ARG A 53 12.70 5.08 12.44
N PHE A 54 13.02 4.49 11.29
CA PHE A 54 12.07 3.72 10.51
C PHE A 54 12.74 2.54 9.82
N VAL A 55 11.96 1.51 9.49
CA VAL A 55 12.37 0.37 8.68
C VAL A 55 11.29 0.08 7.65
N VAL A 56 11.73 -0.22 6.42
CA VAL A 56 10.85 -0.61 5.31
C VAL A 56 11.11 -2.07 4.98
N ARG A 57 10.04 -2.83 4.75
CA ARG A 57 10.11 -4.17 4.20
C ARG A 57 9.01 -4.34 3.16
N ASP A 58 9.41 -4.45 1.90
CA ASP A 58 8.48 -4.56 0.77
C ASP A 58 7.45 -3.40 0.76
N GLY A 59 6.16 -3.71 0.85
CA GLY A 59 5.08 -2.73 0.94
C GLY A 59 4.80 -2.21 2.35
N ALA A 60 5.52 -2.67 3.39
CA ALA A 60 5.23 -2.32 4.78
C ALA A 60 6.32 -1.42 5.41
N LEU A 61 5.92 -0.66 6.42
CA LEU A 61 6.78 0.29 7.12
C LEU A 61 6.51 0.28 8.64
N ILE A 62 7.58 0.33 9.44
CA ILE A 62 7.50 0.60 10.88
C ILE A 62 8.33 1.83 11.16
N ALA A 63 7.81 2.78 11.93
CA ALA A 63 8.58 3.93 12.38
C ALA A 63 8.26 4.27 13.84
N TRP A 64 9.22 4.88 14.53
CA TRP A 64 9.05 5.24 15.93
C TRP A 64 9.89 6.45 16.33
N VAL A 65 9.49 7.05 17.45
CA VAL A 65 10.21 8.08 18.20
C VAL A 65 10.33 7.59 19.63
N ASP A 66 11.55 7.61 20.16
CA ASP A 66 11.83 7.10 21.51
C ASP A 66 11.35 8.05 22.63
N GLY A 67 11.35 9.35 22.39
CA GLY A 67 10.90 10.35 23.36
C GLY A 67 11.79 10.41 24.60
N GLU A 68 11.27 11.01 25.69
CA GLU A 68 12.02 11.19 26.94
C GLU A 68 12.08 9.92 27.80
N THR A 69 11.12 9.00 27.59
CA THR A 69 11.02 7.73 28.32
C THR A 69 11.11 6.53 27.36
N PRO A 70 12.26 6.30 26.70
CA PRO A 70 12.43 5.30 25.61
C PRO A 70 11.89 3.89 25.91
N LEU A 71 11.89 3.47 27.17
CA LEU A 71 11.45 2.15 27.62
C LEU A 71 10.07 2.16 28.30
N GLY A 72 9.35 3.29 28.23
CA GLY A 72 7.99 3.43 28.72
C GLY A 72 6.95 2.84 27.77
N ALA A 73 5.69 2.83 28.21
CA ALA A 73 4.56 2.35 27.42
C ALA A 73 4.48 3.01 26.03
N LEU A 74 4.31 2.18 25.01
CA LEU A 74 4.20 2.61 23.63
C LEU A 74 2.79 3.09 23.31
N ARG A 75 2.72 4.18 22.56
CA ARG A 75 1.49 4.63 21.88
C ARG A 75 1.69 4.44 20.41
N PHE A 76 0.86 3.63 19.75
CA PHE A 76 1.10 3.39 18.34
C PHE A 76 -0.16 3.31 17.49
N ILE A 77 0.01 3.67 16.21
CA ILE A 77 -1.04 3.65 15.20
C ILE A 77 -0.72 2.53 14.21
N GLY A 78 -1.69 1.64 13.98
CA GLY A 78 -1.66 0.68 12.89
C GLY A 78 -2.53 1.14 11.72
N ALA A 79 -2.05 1.02 10.50
CA ALA A 79 -2.81 1.19 9.27
C ALA A 79 -2.29 0.21 8.20
N HIS A 80 -2.79 0.25 6.97
CA HIS A 80 -2.26 -0.53 5.85
C HIS A 80 -2.05 0.30 4.58
N THR A 81 -1.18 -0.23 3.73
CA THR A 81 -0.64 0.42 2.52
C THR A 81 -1.23 -0.14 1.23
N ASP A 82 -1.80 -1.35 1.29
CA ASP A 82 -2.43 -1.98 0.16
C ASP A 82 -3.89 -1.56 0.02
N SER A 83 -4.41 -1.72 -1.20
CA SER A 83 -5.81 -1.52 -1.56
C SER A 83 -6.19 -2.55 -2.62
N PRO A 84 -7.48 -2.87 -2.81
CA PRO A 84 -7.91 -3.81 -3.83
C PRO A 84 -7.53 -3.33 -5.23
N ASN A 85 -7.03 -4.23 -6.08
CA ASN A 85 -6.49 -3.87 -7.40
C ASN A 85 -6.50 -5.02 -8.41
N LEU A 86 -6.01 -4.73 -9.63
CA LEU A 86 -5.77 -5.73 -10.68
C LEU A 86 -4.25 -5.91 -10.85
N ARG A 87 -3.70 -7.05 -10.42
CA ARG A 87 -2.27 -7.36 -10.52
C ARG A 87 -1.93 -8.01 -11.86
N ILE A 88 -0.82 -7.62 -12.47
CA ILE A 88 -0.29 -8.25 -13.69
C ILE A 88 0.27 -9.63 -13.34
N ARG A 89 -0.17 -10.67 -14.05
CA ARG A 89 0.31 -12.04 -13.82
C ARG A 89 1.80 -12.20 -14.18
N PRO A 90 2.48 -13.25 -13.68
CA PRO A 90 3.86 -13.56 -14.07
C PRO A 90 4.04 -13.91 -15.56
N ARG A 91 2.99 -14.43 -16.21
CA ARG A 91 2.92 -14.68 -17.66
C ARG A 91 1.68 -13.97 -18.22
N PRO A 92 1.77 -12.68 -18.51
CA PRO A 92 0.59 -11.85 -18.72
C PRO A 92 0.24 -11.74 -20.21
N ASP A 93 1.14 -12.06 -21.13
CA ASP A 93 0.90 -11.97 -22.57
C ASP A 93 -0.23 -12.93 -22.99
N THR A 94 -1.38 -12.38 -23.38
CA THR A 94 -2.55 -13.13 -23.86
C THR A 94 -3.32 -12.30 -24.88
N GLY A 95 -4.36 -12.84 -25.50
CA GLY A 95 -5.14 -12.08 -26.46
C GLY A 95 -6.30 -12.84 -27.07
N ALA A 96 -7.24 -12.10 -27.65
CA ALA A 96 -8.43 -12.62 -28.30
C ALA A 96 -8.93 -11.62 -29.36
N ALA A 97 -9.57 -12.14 -30.41
CA ALA A 97 -10.27 -11.33 -31.41
C ALA A 97 -9.44 -10.17 -32.03
N GLY A 98 -8.14 -10.39 -32.24
CA GLY A 98 -7.24 -9.38 -32.82
C GLY A 98 -6.78 -8.31 -31.84
N PHE A 99 -6.97 -8.51 -30.53
CA PHE A 99 -6.42 -7.69 -29.47
C PHE A 99 -5.40 -8.48 -28.66
N GLN A 100 -4.28 -7.84 -28.37
CA GLN A 100 -3.39 -8.21 -27.28
C GLN A 100 -3.97 -7.71 -25.97
N GLN A 101 -3.84 -8.52 -24.94
CA GLN A 101 -4.37 -8.29 -23.61
C GLN A 101 -3.33 -8.67 -22.56
N LEU A 102 -3.51 -8.14 -21.35
CA LEU A 102 -2.70 -8.55 -20.21
C LEU A 102 -3.52 -9.38 -19.23
N GLY A 103 -3.06 -10.60 -18.97
CA GLY A 103 -3.62 -11.46 -17.93
C GLY A 103 -3.42 -10.84 -16.56
N ILE A 104 -4.51 -10.68 -15.80
CA ILE A 104 -4.51 -10.10 -14.46
C ILE A 104 -5.02 -11.07 -13.39
N GLU A 105 -4.65 -10.80 -12.15
CA GLU A 105 -5.22 -11.38 -10.94
C GLU A 105 -5.96 -10.29 -10.16
N VAL A 106 -7.17 -10.59 -9.68
CA VAL A 106 -7.92 -9.66 -8.83
C VAL A 106 -7.40 -9.80 -7.41
N TYR A 107 -6.86 -8.70 -6.87
CA TYR A 107 -6.33 -8.61 -5.52
C TYR A 107 -7.36 -7.96 -4.59
N GLY A 108 -7.62 -8.60 -3.45
CA GLY A 108 -8.56 -8.12 -2.43
C GLY A 108 -10.02 -8.06 -2.86
N GLY A 109 -10.82 -7.31 -2.09
CA GLY A 109 -12.26 -7.11 -2.29
C GLY A 109 -12.63 -6.14 -3.42
N ALA A 110 -11.95 -6.18 -4.57
CA ALA A 110 -12.10 -5.16 -5.61
C ALA A 110 -13.53 -5.09 -6.17
N LEU A 111 -14.11 -3.88 -6.18
CA LEU A 111 -15.37 -3.57 -6.86
C LEU A 111 -15.16 -3.58 -8.38
N LEU A 112 -15.27 -4.76 -9.00
CA LEU A 112 -14.87 -4.97 -10.40
C LEU A 112 -15.49 -3.97 -11.40
N ASN A 113 -16.73 -3.56 -11.18
CA ASN A 113 -17.42 -2.63 -12.05
C ASN A 113 -16.79 -1.23 -12.08
N SER A 114 -16.10 -0.79 -11.01
CA SER A 114 -15.44 0.52 -10.99
C SER A 114 -14.15 0.56 -11.82
N TRP A 115 -13.60 -0.61 -12.16
CA TRP A 115 -12.41 -0.77 -13.00
C TRP A 115 -12.73 -0.79 -14.50
N LEU A 116 -14.00 -0.97 -14.87
CA LEU A 116 -14.43 -0.90 -16.26
C LEU A 116 -14.26 0.53 -16.78
N ASP A 117 -13.79 0.63 -18.02
CA ASP A 117 -13.72 1.87 -18.78
C ASP A 117 -12.91 3.00 -18.12
N ARG A 118 -11.95 2.62 -17.29
CA ARG A 118 -10.90 3.48 -16.75
C ARG A 118 -9.64 3.42 -17.60
N ASP A 119 -8.95 4.55 -17.67
CA ASP A 119 -7.62 4.63 -18.26
C ASP A 119 -6.61 4.22 -17.19
N LEU A 120 -5.98 3.05 -17.37
CA LEU A 120 -5.17 2.42 -16.33
C LEU A 120 -3.68 2.45 -16.69
N GLY A 121 -2.86 2.98 -15.80
CA GLY A 121 -1.41 2.82 -15.83
C GLY A 121 -0.99 1.53 -15.14
N ILE A 122 0.30 1.20 -15.20
CA ILE A 122 0.90 0.04 -14.52
C ILE A 122 1.99 0.54 -13.58
N ALA A 123 1.96 0.11 -12.33
CA ALA A 123 2.98 0.47 -11.35
C ALA A 123 3.24 -0.67 -10.37
N GLY A 124 4.39 -0.61 -9.69
CA GLY A 124 4.75 -1.55 -8.62
C GLY A 124 6.26 -1.70 -8.50
N ARG A 125 6.73 -2.93 -8.35
CA ARG A 125 8.15 -3.24 -8.18
C ARG A 125 8.60 -4.31 -9.15
N VAL A 126 9.82 -4.16 -9.64
CA VAL A 126 10.49 -5.11 -10.54
C VAL A 126 11.75 -5.62 -9.88
N ALA A 127 11.91 -6.94 -9.85
CA ALA A 127 13.11 -7.60 -9.38
C ALA A 127 14.05 -7.80 -10.57
N LEU A 128 15.27 -7.26 -10.47
CA LEU A 128 16.32 -7.33 -11.46
C LEU A 128 17.50 -8.15 -10.94
N ARG A 129 18.26 -8.73 -11.85
CA ARG A 129 19.54 -9.37 -11.55
C ARG A 129 20.54 -8.29 -11.12
N GLY A 130 21.07 -8.38 -9.90
CA GLY A 130 22.10 -7.48 -9.39
C GLY A 130 23.45 -7.67 -10.09
N GLN A 131 24.30 -6.64 -10.07
CA GLN A 131 25.59 -6.60 -10.76
C GLN A 131 26.54 -7.75 -10.35
N ASP A 132 26.46 -8.21 -9.10
CA ASP A 132 27.29 -9.30 -8.55
C ASP A 132 26.58 -10.67 -8.54
N TYR A 133 25.48 -10.87 -9.28
CA TYR A 133 24.68 -12.10 -9.22
C TYR A 133 25.50 -13.39 -9.38
N ALA A 134 26.51 -13.39 -10.25
CA ALA A 134 27.36 -14.56 -10.52
C ALA A 134 28.43 -14.82 -9.44
N GLN A 135 28.75 -13.83 -8.60
CA GLN A 135 29.85 -13.89 -7.62
C GLN A 135 29.37 -13.73 -6.17
N SER A 136 28.11 -13.35 -5.95
CA SER A 136 27.56 -13.09 -4.62
C SER A 136 27.36 -14.38 -3.82
N LYS A 137 27.95 -14.44 -2.62
CA LYS A 137 27.66 -15.46 -1.60
C LYS A 137 26.41 -15.15 -0.75
N SER A 138 25.76 -14.00 -0.98
CA SER A 138 24.54 -13.56 -0.28
C SER A 138 23.39 -13.38 -1.27
N ALA A 139 22.26 -14.05 -1.01
CA ALA A 139 21.05 -13.93 -1.82
C ALA A 139 20.53 -12.47 -1.90
N ALA A 140 20.75 -11.66 -0.84
CA ALA A 140 20.29 -10.28 -0.77
C ALA A 140 21.07 -9.32 -1.71
N ARG A 141 22.32 -9.65 -2.08
CA ARG A 141 23.11 -8.84 -3.03
C ARG A 141 22.92 -9.29 -4.49
N ALA A 142 22.19 -10.38 -4.72
CA ALA A 142 21.96 -10.93 -6.04
C ALA A 142 20.74 -10.32 -6.75
N VAL A 143 19.79 -9.73 -6.02
CA VAL A 143 18.56 -9.16 -6.59
C VAL A 143 18.46 -7.69 -6.24
N GLU A 144 18.31 -6.85 -7.25
CA GLU A 144 17.99 -5.43 -7.10
C GLU A 144 16.49 -5.24 -7.28
N HIS A 145 15.84 -4.46 -6.41
CA HIS A 145 14.44 -4.11 -6.57
C HIS A 145 14.33 -2.65 -7.03
N ARG A 146 13.61 -2.41 -8.13
CA ARG A 146 13.29 -1.06 -8.62
C ARG A 146 11.80 -0.82 -8.59
N LEU A 147 11.39 0.37 -8.13
CA LEU A 147 10.03 0.83 -8.33
C LEU A 147 9.82 1.18 -9.80
N PHE A 148 8.62 0.88 -10.31
CA PHE A 148 8.20 1.19 -11.66
C PHE A 148 6.83 1.83 -11.65
N ARG A 149 6.63 2.85 -12.47
CA ARG A 149 5.35 3.49 -12.75
C ARG A 149 5.37 3.96 -14.20
N SER A 150 4.38 3.55 -15.00
CA SER A 150 4.21 4.06 -16.36
C SER A 150 3.86 5.56 -16.36
N GLU A 151 4.35 6.32 -17.33
CA GLU A 151 4.09 7.77 -17.43
C GLU A 151 2.62 8.09 -17.74
N GLY A 152 1.91 7.18 -18.42
CA GLY A 152 0.51 7.34 -18.81
C GLY A 152 -0.27 6.01 -18.82
N PRO A 153 -1.54 6.03 -19.27
CA PRO A 153 -2.36 4.83 -19.34
C PRO A 153 -1.82 3.86 -20.38
N GLN A 154 -1.78 2.59 -20.01
CA GLN A 154 -1.28 1.48 -20.84
C GLN A 154 -2.40 0.52 -21.23
N VAL A 155 -3.40 0.38 -20.38
CA VAL A 155 -4.42 -0.65 -20.52
C VAL A 155 -5.82 -0.14 -20.14
N ARG A 156 -6.84 -0.86 -20.60
CA ARG A 156 -8.25 -0.57 -20.28
C ARG A 156 -9.04 -1.86 -20.18
N VAL A 157 -9.97 -1.96 -19.22
CA VAL A 157 -10.95 -3.06 -19.18
C VAL A 157 -12.24 -2.57 -19.83
N PRO A 158 -12.52 -2.90 -21.10
CA PRO A 158 -13.69 -2.36 -21.81
C PRO A 158 -14.99 -3.01 -21.33
N GLN A 159 -16.03 -2.22 -21.08
CA GLN A 159 -17.37 -2.76 -20.84
C GLN A 159 -18.00 -3.26 -22.15
N LEU A 160 -18.69 -4.40 -22.10
CA LEU A 160 -19.48 -4.88 -23.23
C LEU A 160 -20.62 -3.88 -23.53
N ALA A 161 -20.79 -3.54 -24.81
CA ALA A 161 -21.85 -2.63 -25.23
C ALA A 161 -23.24 -3.18 -24.87
N ILE A 162 -24.10 -2.33 -24.30
CA ILE A 162 -25.46 -2.69 -23.85
C ILE A 162 -26.33 -3.33 -24.94
N HIS A 163 -26.10 -2.99 -26.21
CA HIS A 163 -26.82 -3.57 -27.36
C HIS A 163 -26.61 -5.09 -27.51
N LEU A 164 -25.49 -5.60 -27.00
CA LEU A 164 -25.11 -7.02 -26.99
C LEU A 164 -25.41 -7.70 -25.64
N ASP A 165 -25.87 -6.95 -24.65
CA ASP A 165 -26.21 -7.41 -23.29
C ASP A 165 -27.58 -6.85 -22.89
N ARG A 166 -28.61 -7.25 -23.64
CA ARG A 166 -29.94 -6.64 -23.60
C ARG A 166 -30.65 -6.78 -22.26
N ASP A 167 -30.35 -7.85 -21.53
CA ASP A 167 -31.00 -8.18 -20.25
C ASP A 167 -30.16 -7.71 -19.03
N LEU A 168 -29.15 -6.85 -19.25
CA LEU A 168 -28.25 -6.35 -18.20
C LEU A 168 -29.00 -5.57 -17.11
N ALA A 169 -30.04 -4.83 -17.51
CA ALA A 169 -30.82 -4.01 -16.58
C ALA A 169 -31.62 -4.86 -15.59
N GLU A 170 -32.16 -6.02 -15.99
CA GLU A 170 -32.89 -6.89 -15.07
C GLU A 170 -31.98 -7.74 -14.20
N ARG A 171 -30.90 -8.32 -14.76
CA ARG A 171 -30.03 -9.28 -14.04
C ARG A 171 -28.91 -8.60 -13.24
N GLY A 172 -28.61 -7.34 -13.55
CA GLY A 172 -27.45 -6.62 -13.01
C GLY A 172 -26.11 -7.04 -13.64
N LEU A 173 -25.09 -6.22 -13.42
CA LEU A 173 -23.75 -6.47 -13.95
C LEU A 173 -23.01 -7.52 -13.10
N ILE A 174 -22.82 -8.71 -13.66
CA ILE A 174 -22.03 -9.79 -13.08
C ILE A 174 -20.81 -10.01 -13.97
N LEU A 175 -19.63 -9.78 -13.41
CA LEU A 175 -18.34 -9.85 -14.12
C LEU A 175 -17.56 -11.09 -13.71
N ASN A 176 -17.11 -11.85 -14.71
CA ASN A 176 -16.17 -12.95 -14.52
C ASN A 176 -14.75 -12.40 -14.35
N LYS A 177 -14.16 -12.61 -13.16
CA LYS A 177 -12.81 -12.16 -12.80
C LYS A 177 -11.71 -12.64 -13.77
N GLN A 178 -11.87 -13.81 -14.40
CA GLN A 178 -10.86 -14.44 -15.24
C GLN A 178 -10.95 -14.01 -16.72
N THR A 179 -12.16 -13.82 -17.24
CA THR A 179 -12.38 -13.63 -18.68
C THR A 179 -12.87 -12.24 -19.05
N GLN A 180 -13.57 -11.54 -18.16
CA GLN A 180 -14.19 -10.24 -18.44
C GLN A 180 -13.45 -9.07 -17.78
N MET A 181 -12.47 -9.35 -16.91
CA MET A 181 -11.61 -8.34 -16.30
C MET A 181 -10.23 -8.25 -16.94
N THR A 182 -10.00 -8.97 -18.03
CA THR A 182 -8.72 -9.02 -18.74
C THR A 182 -8.57 -7.77 -19.62
N PRO A 183 -7.72 -6.80 -19.26
CA PRO A 183 -7.63 -5.55 -19.98
C PRO A 183 -7.02 -5.71 -21.39
N ILE A 184 -7.48 -4.87 -22.32
CA ILE A 184 -6.84 -4.69 -23.61
C ILE A 184 -5.57 -3.86 -23.46
N TRP A 185 -4.56 -4.21 -24.25
CA TRP A 185 -3.28 -3.51 -24.29
C TRP A 185 -2.95 -2.98 -25.69
N ALA A 186 -3.02 -3.84 -26.72
CA ALA A 186 -2.67 -3.45 -28.09
C ALA A 186 -3.51 -4.21 -29.13
N LEU A 187 -3.33 -3.86 -30.40
CA LEU A 187 -3.90 -4.60 -31.53
C LEU A 187 -2.94 -5.68 -32.02
N GLY A 188 -3.48 -6.77 -32.53
CA GLY A 188 -2.73 -7.88 -33.11
C GLY A 188 -2.80 -9.17 -32.30
N SER A 189 -1.96 -10.13 -32.68
CA SER A 189 -1.81 -11.40 -31.97
C SER A 189 -0.84 -11.25 -30.80
N PRO A 190 -1.07 -11.93 -29.67
CA PRO A 190 -0.15 -11.88 -28.54
C PRO A 190 1.14 -12.64 -28.85
N ASN A 191 2.26 -12.10 -28.39
CA ASN A 191 3.56 -12.76 -28.43
C ASN A 191 4.11 -12.95 -27.01
N GLU A 192 4.60 -14.16 -26.71
CA GLU A 192 5.20 -14.43 -25.41
C GLU A 192 6.46 -13.57 -25.19
N GLY A 193 6.55 -12.91 -24.04
CA GLY A 193 7.69 -12.07 -23.67
C GLY A 193 7.59 -10.61 -24.13
N GLU A 194 6.48 -10.23 -24.77
CA GLU A 194 6.21 -8.85 -25.19
C GLU A 194 6.12 -7.91 -23.99
N PHE A 195 5.41 -8.32 -22.92
CA PHE A 195 5.32 -7.53 -21.69
C PHE A 195 6.69 -7.24 -21.07
N ARG A 196 7.50 -8.28 -20.93
CA ARG A 196 8.84 -8.20 -20.36
C ARG A 196 9.76 -7.31 -21.21
N SER A 197 9.63 -7.38 -22.53
CA SER A 197 10.41 -6.57 -23.46
C SER A 197 10.01 -5.10 -23.38
N TRP A 198 8.71 -4.80 -23.27
CA TRP A 198 8.22 -3.45 -23.00
C TRP A 198 8.73 -2.92 -21.66
N LEU A 199 8.59 -3.69 -20.58
CA LEU A 199 9.04 -3.30 -19.25
C LEU A 199 10.55 -3.04 -19.21
N GLY A 200 11.36 -3.83 -19.92
CA GLY A 200 12.81 -3.61 -20.05
C GLY A 200 13.14 -2.29 -20.73
N LYS A 201 12.39 -1.89 -21.76
CA LYS A 201 12.54 -0.58 -22.41
C LYS A 201 12.22 0.56 -21.46
N GLU A 202 11.10 0.46 -20.74
CA GLU A 202 10.67 1.48 -19.77
C GLU A 202 11.67 1.64 -18.62
N LEU A 203 12.30 0.55 -18.19
CA LEU A 203 13.33 0.54 -17.14
C LEU A 203 14.75 0.83 -17.66
N ASN A 204 14.90 1.01 -18.98
CA ASN A 204 16.20 1.13 -19.65
C ASN A 204 17.18 0.00 -19.25
N CYS A 205 16.72 -1.25 -19.28
CA CYS A 205 17.51 -2.44 -18.97
C CYS A 205 17.31 -3.56 -19.99
N ASP A 206 18.18 -4.58 -19.95
CA ASP A 206 17.98 -5.76 -20.78
C ASP A 206 16.78 -6.57 -20.24
N PRO A 207 15.78 -6.94 -21.06
CA PRO A 207 14.64 -7.76 -20.61
C PRO A 207 15.03 -9.09 -19.92
N ARG A 208 16.25 -9.61 -20.18
CA ARG A 208 16.83 -10.81 -19.55
C ARG A 208 17.35 -10.56 -18.13
N GLU A 209 17.56 -9.31 -17.74
CA GLU A 209 17.91 -8.92 -16.38
C GLU A 209 16.69 -8.90 -15.46
N ILE A 210 15.49 -8.72 -16.00
CA ILE A 210 14.25 -8.84 -15.24
C ILE A 210 14.13 -10.28 -14.73
N LEU A 211 13.97 -10.47 -13.43
CA LEU A 211 13.75 -11.79 -12.83
C LEU A 211 12.24 -12.02 -12.68
N SER A 212 11.55 -11.07 -12.07
CA SER A 212 10.11 -11.09 -11.84
C SER A 212 9.59 -9.66 -11.60
N TRP A 213 8.28 -9.55 -11.43
CA TRP A 213 7.61 -8.29 -11.11
C TRP A 213 6.42 -8.53 -10.21
N ASP A 214 6.07 -7.52 -9.42
CA ASP A 214 4.81 -7.38 -8.70
C ASP A 214 4.26 -6.01 -9.07
N LEU A 215 3.37 -6.02 -10.08
CA LEU A 215 2.83 -4.83 -10.72
C LEU A 215 1.32 -4.88 -10.67
N ALA A 216 0.70 -3.72 -10.44
CA ALA A 216 -0.73 -3.55 -10.43
C ALA A 216 -1.15 -2.42 -11.38
N CYS A 217 -2.37 -2.55 -11.91
CA CYS A 217 -3.03 -1.46 -12.61
C CYS A 217 -3.45 -0.37 -11.61
N PHE A 218 -3.36 0.89 -12.02
CA PHE A 218 -3.87 2.03 -11.24
C PHE A 218 -4.60 3.02 -12.15
N ASP A 219 -5.66 3.66 -11.64
CA ASP A 219 -6.34 4.75 -12.37
C ASP A 219 -5.39 5.95 -12.49
N VAL A 220 -5.18 6.43 -13.73
CA VAL A 220 -4.33 7.60 -13.97
C VAL A 220 -5.02 8.92 -13.63
N GLN A 221 -6.34 8.89 -13.39
CA GLN A 221 -7.08 10.05 -12.92
C GLN A 221 -6.57 10.45 -11.52
N PRO A 222 -6.06 11.69 -11.34
CA PRO A 222 -5.57 12.14 -10.04
C PRO A 222 -6.71 12.37 -9.04
N ALA A 223 -6.37 12.36 -7.76
CA ALA A 223 -7.24 12.80 -6.69
C ALA A 223 -7.76 14.23 -6.94
N ALA A 224 -9.03 14.47 -6.62
CA ALA A 224 -9.68 15.74 -6.86
C ALA A 224 -10.60 16.14 -5.71
N VAL A 225 -10.64 17.44 -5.43
CA VAL A 225 -11.65 18.03 -4.56
C VAL A 225 -12.91 18.29 -5.39
N LEU A 226 -14.08 17.96 -4.84
CA LEU A 226 -15.38 18.10 -5.49
C LEU A 226 -16.47 18.61 -4.54
N GLY A 227 -17.62 18.91 -5.14
CA GLY A 227 -18.80 19.44 -4.45
C GLY A 227 -18.93 20.95 -4.64
N ARG A 228 -20.16 21.48 -4.51
CA ARG A 228 -20.46 22.91 -4.73
C ARG A 228 -19.61 23.86 -3.86
N LYS A 229 -19.07 23.36 -2.75
CA LYS A 229 -18.26 24.10 -1.78
C LYS A 229 -16.85 23.52 -1.60
N ASP A 230 -16.39 22.68 -2.52
CA ASP A 230 -15.06 22.06 -2.45
C ASP A 230 -14.78 21.31 -1.13
N GLU A 231 -15.79 20.55 -0.66
CA GLU A 231 -15.81 19.94 0.68
C GLU A 231 -15.58 18.42 0.69
N LEU A 232 -15.46 17.81 -0.50
CA LEU A 232 -15.30 16.36 -0.65
C LEU A 232 -13.99 16.06 -1.39
N LEU A 233 -13.22 15.08 -0.89
CA LEU A 233 -12.06 14.54 -1.60
C LEU A 233 -12.45 13.21 -2.26
N ALA A 234 -12.28 13.12 -3.57
CA ALA A 234 -12.35 11.87 -4.30
C ALA A 234 -10.95 11.43 -4.72
N SER A 235 -10.62 10.18 -4.40
CA SER A 235 -9.36 9.58 -4.79
C SER A 235 -9.50 8.06 -4.80
N ALA A 236 -8.72 7.40 -5.66
CA ALA A 236 -8.44 5.98 -5.47
C ALA A 236 -7.71 5.77 -4.13
N ARG A 237 -7.80 4.58 -3.55
CA ARG A 237 -6.96 4.14 -2.41
C ARG A 237 -7.07 4.99 -1.13
N LEU A 238 -8.15 5.76 -0.97
CA LEU A 238 -8.43 6.41 0.33
C LEU A 238 -8.42 5.38 1.44
N ASP A 239 -9.03 4.23 1.16
CA ASP A 239 -8.86 2.97 1.87
C ASP A 239 -7.52 2.31 1.45
N ASN A 240 -6.47 2.33 2.26
CA ASN A 240 -6.35 3.02 3.56
C ASN A 240 -5.17 4.00 3.63
N LEU A 241 -4.77 4.54 2.48
CA LEU A 241 -3.69 5.53 2.41
C LEU A 241 -4.04 6.83 3.14
N CYS A 242 -5.33 7.12 3.36
CA CYS A 242 -5.78 8.21 4.23
C CYS A 242 -5.25 8.04 5.66
N SER A 243 -5.46 6.86 6.27
CA SER A 243 -4.99 6.57 7.63
C SER A 243 -3.48 6.43 7.68
N SER A 244 -2.86 5.80 6.66
CA SER A 244 -1.41 5.69 6.57
C SER A 244 -0.73 7.06 6.50
N PHE A 245 -1.25 7.98 5.69
CA PHE A 245 -0.78 9.36 5.64
C PHE A 245 -0.94 10.05 7.00
N GLY A 246 -2.14 9.98 7.59
CA GLY A 246 -2.41 10.58 8.91
C GLY A 246 -1.49 10.06 10.01
N ALA A 247 -1.18 8.75 10.00
CA ALA A 247 -0.26 8.13 10.96
C ALA A 247 1.18 8.66 10.82
N VAL A 248 1.68 8.78 9.58
CA VAL A 248 3.02 9.35 9.31
C VAL A 248 3.11 10.79 9.78
N GLU A 249 2.16 11.64 9.40
CA GLU A 249 2.15 13.05 9.81
C GLU A 249 2.00 13.21 11.33
N ALA A 250 1.18 12.37 11.98
CA ALA A 250 1.04 12.36 13.43
C ALA A 250 2.35 11.96 14.13
N LEU A 251 3.08 10.97 13.62
CA LEU A 251 4.37 10.56 14.19
C LEU A 251 5.45 11.63 14.01
N ILE A 252 5.49 12.28 12.84
CA ILE A 252 6.38 13.42 12.57
C ILE A 252 6.11 14.56 13.55
N ALA A 253 4.83 14.89 13.79
CA ALA A 253 4.45 15.90 14.77
C ALA A 253 4.82 15.49 16.20
N ALA A 254 4.63 14.21 16.56
CA ALA A 254 4.94 13.67 17.89
C ALA A 254 6.44 13.73 18.23
N LYS A 255 7.32 13.71 17.22
CA LYS A 255 8.78 13.85 17.39
C LYS A 255 9.18 15.03 18.27
N TRP A 256 8.41 16.12 18.22
CA TRP A 256 8.70 17.38 18.89
C TRP A 256 7.90 17.61 20.18
N ALA A 257 7.08 16.64 20.59
CA ALA A 257 6.15 16.81 21.72
C ALA A 257 6.75 16.46 23.10
N GLY A 258 7.95 15.85 23.17
CA GLY A 258 8.62 15.52 24.44
C GLY A 258 7.85 14.49 25.30
N HIS A 259 7.05 13.62 24.68
CA HIS A 259 6.26 12.61 25.39
C HIS A 259 6.98 11.25 25.44
N GLY A 260 6.30 10.23 25.96
CA GLY A 260 6.75 8.85 25.88
C GLY A 260 6.77 8.28 24.45
N PRO A 261 7.30 7.05 24.28
CA PRO A 261 7.64 6.51 22.99
C PRO A 261 6.40 6.30 22.13
N SER A 262 6.52 6.64 20.85
CA SER A 262 5.42 6.59 19.89
C SER A 262 5.85 5.82 18.65
N ALA A 263 4.97 5.03 18.05
CA ALA A 263 5.28 4.28 16.85
C ALA A 263 4.11 4.25 15.86
N ILE A 264 4.41 3.92 14.61
CA ILE A 264 3.42 3.53 13.61
C ILE A 264 3.85 2.23 12.97
N VAL A 265 2.85 1.47 12.52
CA VAL A 265 3.06 0.35 11.60
C VAL A 265 2.06 0.45 10.46
N LEU A 266 2.58 0.48 9.25
CA LEU A 266 1.82 0.46 8.01
C LEU A 266 2.01 -0.92 7.40
N TYR A 267 1.02 -1.79 7.55
CA TYR A 267 1.07 -3.17 7.07
C TYR A 267 0.80 -3.25 5.55
N ASP A 268 1.21 -4.37 4.96
CA ASP A 268 0.79 -4.80 3.63
C ASP A 268 -0.20 -5.97 3.78
N HIS A 269 -0.89 -6.34 2.71
CA HIS A 269 -1.75 -7.52 2.66
C HIS A 269 -2.97 -7.53 3.58
N GLU A 270 -3.47 -6.38 4.04
CA GLU A 270 -4.72 -6.34 4.84
C GLU A 270 -5.90 -6.89 4.03
N GLU A 271 -5.99 -6.47 2.77
CA GLU A 271 -7.12 -6.73 1.87
C GLU A 271 -7.27 -8.21 1.46
N ILE A 272 -6.28 -9.03 1.83
CA ILE A 272 -6.26 -10.48 1.58
C ILE A 272 -6.13 -11.31 2.87
N GLY A 273 -6.33 -10.68 4.03
CA GLY A 273 -6.39 -11.36 5.33
C GLY A 273 -5.12 -11.32 6.18
N SER A 274 -4.15 -10.45 5.87
CA SER A 274 -2.96 -10.15 6.69
C SER A 274 -1.95 -11.28 6.95
N THR A 275 -2.22 -12.52 6.55
CA THR A 275 -1.31 -13.66 6.74
C THR A 275 -0.15 -13.65 5.74
N SER A 276 0.85 -12.80 5.99
CA SER A 276 2.07 -12.70 5.18
C SER A 276 3.28 -12.31 6.03
N ALA A 277 4.48 -12.21 5.43
CA ALA A 277 5.68 -11.75 6.13
C ALA A 277 5.66 -10.23 6.49
N THR A 278 4.75 -9.47 5.89
CA THR A 278 4.62 -8.01 6.03
C THR A 278 3.21 -7.55 6.44
N GLY A 279 2.28 -8.49 6.64
CA GLY A 279 0.93 -8.22 7.11
C GLY A 279 0.80 -8.26 8.63
N ALA A 280 -0.40 -7.93 9.12
CA ALA A 280 -0.66 -7.75 10.54
C ALA A 280 -0.48 -9.03 11.37
N ASP A 281 -0.67 -10.22 10.77
CA ASP A 281 -0.44 -11.51 11.42
C ASP A 281 1.05 -11.90 11.49
N SER A 282 1.94 -11.06 10.94
CA SER A 282 3.38 -11.32 10.97
C SER A 282 3.98 -11.09 12.35
N THR A 283 5.14 -11.69 12.58
CA THR A 283 5.97 -11.42 13.77
C THR A 283 6.88 -10.20 13.58
N TRP A 284 6.84 -9.54 12.43
CA TRP A 284 7.84 -8.53 12.07
C TRP A 284 7.79 -7.30 12.99
N PHE A 285 6.58 -6.80 13.28
CA PHE A 285 6.43 -5.63 14.15
C PHE A 285 6.95 -5.87 15.57
N SER A 286 6.57 -7.01 16.17
CA SER A 286 7.03 -7.36 17.52
C SER A 286 8.54 -7.60 17.58
N GLN A 287 9.13 -8.20 16.54
CA GLN A 287 10.59 -8.36 16.41
C GLN A 287 11.32 -7.02 16.34
N VAL A 288 10.83 -6.07 15.55
CA VAL A 288 11.46 -4.73 15.44
C VAL A 288 11.37 -3.98 16.76
N LEU A 289 10.22 -4.01 17.44
CA LEU A 289 10.09 -3.36 18.75
C LEU A 289 10.96 -4.01 19.83
N GLU A 290 11.12 -5.33 19.80
CA GLU A 290 12.04 -6.04 20.69
C GLU A 290 13.50 -5.64 20.41
N GLN A 291 13.92 -5.59 19.15
CA GLN A 291 15.27 -5.16 18.77
C GLN A 291 15.52 -3.71 19.21
N ARG A 292 14.55 -2.81 19.03
CA ARG A 292 14.59 -1.45 19.56
C ARG A 292 14.81 -1.46 21.08
N ALA A 293 14.02 -2.22 21.82
CA ALA A 293 14.15 -2.28 23.28
C ALA A 293 15.51 -2.84 23.72
N ALA A 294 16.00 -3.88 23.04
CA ALA A 294 17.31 -4.46 23.29
C ALA A 294 18.46 -3.48 23.01
N ALA A 295 18.38 -2.70 21.92
CA ALA A 295 19.35 -1.65 21.59
C ALA A 295 19.35 -0.49 22.60
N LEU A 296 18.28 -0.35 23.38
CA LEU A 296 18.19 0.60 24.50
C LEU A 296 18.58 -0.05 25.85
N GLY A 297 19.17 -1.25 25.82
CA GLY A 297 19.63 -1.98 27.01
C GLY A 297 18.52 -2.63 27.84
N ALA A 298 17.29 -2.71 27.33
CA ALA A 298 16.19 -3.34 28.05
C ALA A 298 16.30 -4.87 28.06
N SER A 299 15.96 -5.48 29.20
CA SER A 299 15.71 -6.92 29.23
C SER A 299 14.39 -7.25 28.53
N ARG A 300 14.22 -8.51 28.09
CA ARG A 300 12.94 -9.02 27.58
C ARG A 300 11.77 -8.77 28.55
N SER A 301 12.02 -8.91 29.85
CA SER A 301 11.01 -8.66 30.88
C SER A 301 10.56 -7.19 30.89
N ALA A 302 11.51 -6.24 30.78
CA ALA A 302 11.20 -4.82 30.70
C ALA A 302 10.42 -4.47 29.42
N PHE A 303 10.78 -5.07 28.28
CA PHE A 303 10.03 -4.92 27.03
C PHE A 303 8.57 -5.40 27.16
N LEU A 304 8.35 -6.58 27.76
CA LEU A 304 7.00 -7.11 27.98
C LEU A 304 6.18 -6.23 28.95
N ALA A 305 6.81 -5.67 29.98
CA ALA A 305 6.17 -4.72 30.89
C ALA A 305 5.76 -3.43 30.16
N SER A 306 6.61 -2.91 29.28
CA SER A 306 6.29 -1.78 28.41
C SER A 306 5.08 -2.09 27.51
N LEU A 307 5.09 -3.25 26.84
CA LEU A 307 3.96 -3.69 26.00
C LEU A 307 2.65 -3.80 26.78
N ALA A 308 2.69 -4.33 28.01
CA ALA A 308 1.50 -4.46 28.84
C ALA A 308 0.84 -3.11 29.20
N GLY A 309 1.62 -2.03 29.24
CA GLY A 309 1.11 -0.66 29.43
C GLY A 309 0.77 0.08 28.14
N SER A 310 1.00 -0.52 26.97
CA SER A 310 0.91 0.14 25.67
C SER A 310 -0.53 0.21 25.15
N LEU A 311 -0.78 1.13 24.22
CA LEU A 311 -2.07 1.28 23.54
C LEU A 311 -1.87 1.37 22.01
N MET A 312 -2.67 0.60 21.28
CA MET A 312 -2.75 0.64 19.83
C MET A 312 -4.04 1.33 19.39
N LEU A 313 -3.92 2.27 18.45
CA LEU A 313 -5.03 2.77 17.65
C LEU A 313 -4.96 2.09 16.28
N SER A 314 -5.93 1.23 15.98
CA SER A 314 -6.10 0.69 14.62
C SER A 314 -6.86 1.72 13.79
N ALA A 315 -6.16 2.36 12.85
CA ALA A 315 -6.67 3.39 11.97
C ALA A 315 -7.00 2.78 10.61
N ASP A 316 -8.29 2.76 10.30
CA ASP A 316 -8.81 2.29 9.04
C ASP A 316 -10.14 2.99 8.74
N MET A 317 -10.46 3.14 7.46
CA MET A 317 -11.61 3.89 6.97
C MET A 317 -12.91 3.36 7.57
N ALA A 318 -13.93 4.23 7.56
CA ALA A 318 -15.27 3.91 8.03
C ALA A 318 -16.30 4.25 6.95
N HIS A 319 -17.44 3.57 7.00
CA HIS A 319 -18.48 3.74 5.99
C HIS A 319 -19.41 4.90 6.36
N ALA A 320 -19.22 6.06 5.73
CA ALA A 320 -20.21 7.13 5.78
C ALA A 320 -21.61 6.60 5.36
N THR A 321 -22.67 7.07 6.02
CA THR A 321 -24.03 6.66 5.70
C THR A 321 -24.37 7.05 4.27
N HIS A 322 -24.62 6.06 3.41
CA HIS A 322 -24.84 6.28 2.00
C HIS A 322 -26.26 6.81 1.77
N PRO A 323 -26.47 7.99 1.17
CA PRO A 323 -27.79 8.62 1.09
C PRO A 323 -28.79 7.82 0.25
N ASN A 324 -28.33 7.05 -0.73
CA ASN A 324 -29.19 6.20 -1.57
C ASN A 324 -29.36 4.76 -1.05
N TYR A 325 -28.72 4.40 0.07
CA TYR A 325 -28.73 3.05 0.65
C TYR A 325 -28.71 3.11 2.18
N THR A 326 -29.48 4.03 2.77
CA THR A 326 -29.47 4.28 4.23
C THR A 326 -29.86 3.05 5.04
N GLU A 327 -30.63 2.13 4.44
CA GLU A 327 -31.04 0.87 5.04
C GLU A 327 -29.89 -0.12 5.28
N ARG A 328 -28.69 0.15 4.75
CA ARG A 328 -27.47 -0.65 4.98
C ARG A 328 -26.73 -0.29 6.26
N HIS A 329 -27.11 0.81 6.93
CA HIS A 329 -26.48 1.27 8.17
C HIS A 329 -27.38 1.02 9.37
N GLU A 330 -26.76 0.82 10.54
CA GLU A 330 -27.54 0.73 11.78
C GLU A 330 -28.23 2.08 12.05
N PRO A 331 -29.57 2.09 12.31
CA PRO A 331 -30.36 3.33 12.40
C PRO A 331 -29.91 4.39 13.42
N ASN A 332 -29.23 3.99 14.48
CA ASN A 332 -28.70 4.81 15.58
C ASN A 332 -27.19 5.11 15.47
N HIS A 333 -26.50 4.57 14.46
CA HIS A 333 -25.05 4.75 14.26
C HIS A 333 -24.73 5.33 12.87
N TRP A 334 -25.43 6.40 12.51
CA TRP A 334 -25.15 7.11 11.26
C TRP A 334 -23.79 7.82 11.31
N VAL A 335 -23.04 7.66 10.22
CA VAL A 335 -21.71 8.26 10.05
C VAL A 335 -21.84 9.41 9.06
N HIS A 336 -21.62 10.62 9.54
CA HIS A 336 -21.72 11.84 8.73
C HIS A 336 -20.34 12.36 8.34
N LEU A 337 -20.15 12.65 7.05
CA LEU A 337 -18.95 13.34 6.57
C LEU A 337 -18.80 14.71 7.26
N GLY A 338 -17.55 15.12 7.51
CA GLY A 338 -17.22 16.40 8.15
C GLY A 338 -17.52 16.47 9.66
N ARG A 339 -17.85 15.36 10.31
CA ARG A 339 -18.16 15.29 11.76
C ARG A 339 -17.08 14.63 12.63
N GLY A 340 -15.88 14.43 12.07
CA GLY A 340 -14.72 13.89 12.77
C GLY A 340 -14.53 12.37 12.58
N PRO A 341 -13.49 11.79 13.21
CA PRO A 341 -13.20 10.36 13.14
C PRO A 341 -14.31 9.48 13.76
N VAL A 342 -14.41 8.24 13.28
CA VAL A 342 -15.40 7.26 13.74
C VAL A 342 -14.74 6.24 14.66
N ILE A 343 -15.32 6.01 15.84
CA ILE A 343 -14.93 4.87 16.70
C ILE A 343 -15.74 3.65 16.24
N LYS A 344 -15.06 2.67 15.65
CA LYS A 344 -15.67 1.41 15.19
C LYS A 344 -15.79 0.44 16.37
N HIS A 345 -16.98 -0.13 16.58
CA HIS A 345 -17.23 -1.15 17.60
C HIS A 345 -17.90 -2.38 16.96
N ASN A 346 -17.39 -3.57 17.30
CA ASN A 346 -17.94 -4.84 16.88
C ASN A 346 -17.87 -5.82 18.07
N VAL A 347 -18.90 -6.63 18.28
CA VAL A 347 -18.99 -7.58 19.40
C VAL A 347 -18.41 -8.96 19.09
N ASN A 348 -18.08 -9.22 17.83
CA ASN A 348 -17.66 -10.53 17.33
C ASN A 348 -16.19 -10.85 17.59
#